data_AF-V6MHK7-F1
#
_entry.id   AF-V6MHK7-F1
#
_cell.length_a   1.000
_cell.length_b   1.000
_cell.length_c   1.000
_cell.angle_alpha   90.00
_cell.angle_beta   90.00
_cell.angle_gamma   90.00
#
_symmetry.space_group_name_H-M   'P 1'
#
loop_
_entity.id
_entity.type
_entity.pdbx_description
1 polymer ?
#
loop_
_entity_poly.entity_id
_entity_poly.type
_entity_poly.pdbx_seq_one_letter_code
_entity_poly.pdbx_strand_id
1 'polypeptide(L)' 'MNKLLSLAGGLLGGYGLLKTPLEGSFLSGLDPVVDAVGIVAMLVFSVGLIYTGVRDWIQR' A
#
# COMPACT_ATOMS: atom_id res chain seq x y z
N MET A 1 15.29 -10.26 -2.78
CA MET A 1 14.58 -8.95 -2.82
C MET A 1 14.70 -8.32 -1.44
N ASN A 2 15.14 -7.07 -1.35
CA ASN A 2 15.33 -6.40 -0.05
C ASN A 2 13.95 -6.11 0.57
N LYS A 3 13.73 -6.50 1.84
CA LYS A 3 12.42 -6.33 2.54
C LYS A 3 11.88 -4.89 2.46
N LEU A 4 12.77 -3.90 2.57
CA LEU A 4 12.41 -2.49 2.43
C LEU A 4 11.81 -2.15 1.07
N LEU A 5 12.36 -2.71 -0.03
CA LEU A 5 11.85 -2.48 -1.38
C LEU A 5 10.46 -3.10 -1.57
N SER A 6 10.21 -4.27 -0.97
CA SER A 6 8.88 -4.89 -1.01
C SER A 6 7.85 -4.10 -0.21
N LEU A 7 8.22 -3.57 0.97
CA LEU A 7 7.35 -2.74 1.79
C LEU A 7 7.05 -1.39 1.12
N ALA A 8 8.07 -0.73 0.58
CA ALA A 8 7.91 0.51 -0.17
C ALA A 8 7.10 0.30 -1.47
N GLY A 9 7.39 -0.77 -2.21
CA GLY A 9 6.66 -1.12 -3.43
C GLY A 9 5.18 -1.42 -3.16
N GLY A 10 4.87 -2.10 -2.04
CA GLY A 10 3.51 -2.35 -1.62
C GLY A 10 2.75 -1.09 -1.20
N LEU A 11 3.43 -0.15 -0.52
CA LEU A 11 2.86 1.15 -0.16
C LEU A 11 2.54 1.99 -1.42
N LEU A 12 3.49 2.06 -2.36
CA LEU A 12 3.32 2.77 -3.63
C LEU A 12 2.27 2.10 -4.52
N GLY A 13 2.17 0.77 -4.48
CA GLY A 13 1.12 0.01 -5.14
C GLY A 13 -0.26 0.35 -4.58
N GLY A 14 -0.43 0.33 -3.26
CA GLY A 14 -1.70 0.71 -2.61
C GLY A 14 -2.11 2.15 -2.92
N TYR A 15 -1.15 3.08 -2.96
CA TYR A 15 -1.38 4.45 -3.42
C TYR A 15 -1.83 4.52 -4.89
N GLY A 16 -1.20 3.72 -5.75
CA GLY A 16 -1.56 3.61 -7.17
C GLY A 16 -2.99 3.11 -7.35
N LEU A 17 -3.43 2.11 -6.58
CA LEU A 17 -4.81 1.63 -6.58
C LEU A 17 -5.80 2.76 -6.24
N LEU A 18 -5.54 3.53 -5.17
CA LEU A 18 -6.39 4.66 -4.77
C LEU A 18 -6.42 5.81 -5.79
N LYS A 19 -5.37 5.93 -6.61
CA LYS A 19 -5.25 7.02 -7.57
C LYS A 19 -5.55 6.62 -9.01
N THR A 20 -5.98 5.38 -9.21
CA THR A 20 -6.46 4.88 -10.49
C THR A 20 -7.85 5.44 -10.76
N PRO A 21 -8.05 6.27 -11.80
CA PRO A 21 -9.38 6.75 -12.15
C PRO A 21 -10.20 5.59 -12.74
N LEU A 22 -11.20 5.11 -12.01
CA LEU A 22 -12.14 4.10 -12.49
C LEU A 22 -13.47 4.71 -12.96
N GLU A 23 -13.68 6.00 -12.72
CA GLU A 23 -14.81 6.78 -13.23
C GLU A 23 -14.90 6.66 -14.76
N GLY A 24 -16.07 6.27 -15.28
CA GLY A 24 -16.32 6.08 -16.71
C GLY A 24 -15.77 4.77 -17.30
N SER A 25 -15.16 3.90 -16.49
CA SER A 25 -14.71 2.57 -16.91
C SER A 25 -15.73 1.47 -16.60
N PHE A 26 -15.58 0.30 -17.23
CA PHE A 26 -16.33 -0.93 -16.87
C PHE A 26 -16.13 -1.35 -15.40
N LEU A 27 -15.10 -0.84 -14.72
CA LEU A 27 -14.76 -1.13 -13.33
C LEU A 27 -15.29 -0.09 -12.34
N SER A 28 -16.05 0.92 -12.79
CA SER A 28 -16.67 1.94 -11.92
C SER A 28 -17.55 1.36 -10.81
N GLY A 29 -18.17 0.18 -11.04
CA GLY A 29 -18.91 -0.53 -9.97
C GLY A 29 -18.02 -1.13 -8.87
N LEU A 30 -16.71 -1.24 -9.11
CA LEU A 30 -15.72 -1.79 -8.18
C LEU A 30 -14.88 -0.71 -7.49
N ASP A 31 -15.10 0.58 -7.78
CA ASP A 31 -14.45 1.72 -7.11
C ASP A 31 -14.35 1.55 -5.59
N PRO A 32 -15.45 1.28 -4.85
CA PRO A 32 -15.37 1.17 -3.40
C PRO A 32 -14.51 -0.02 -2.92
N VAL A 33 -14.42 -1.08 -3.73
CA VAL A 33 -13.60 -2.26 -3.42
C VAL A 33 -12.13 -1.95 -3.69
N VAL A 34 -11.83 -1.30 -4.81
CA VAL A 34 -10.46 -0.90 -5.18
C VAL A 34 -9.90 0.08 -4.16
N ASP A 35 -10.70 1.05 -3.72
CA ASP A 35 -10.33 1.99 -2.66
C ASP A 35 -10.11 1.26 -1.32
N ALA A 36 -11.00 0.35 -0.94
CA ALA A 36 -10.82 -0.43 0.29
C ALA A 36 -9.51 -1.24 0.27
N VAL A 37 -9.20 -1.89 -0.86
CA VAL A 37 -7.96 -2.66 -1.03
C VAL A 37 -6.75 -1.74 -1.01
N GLY A 38 -6.81 -0.58 -1.68
CA GLY A 38 -5.74 0.41 -1.69
C GLY A 38 -5.42 0.94 -0.29
N ILE A 39 -6.44 1.29 0.49
CA ILE A 39 -6.31 1.73 1.89
C ILE A 39 -5.70 0.62 2.76
N VAL A 40 -6.23 -0.60 2.67
CA VAL A 40 -5.73 -1.75 3.46
C VAL A 40 -4.28 -2.05 3.10
N ALA A 41 -3.93 -2.05 1.82
CA ALA A 41 -2.55 -2.22 1.36
C ALA A 41 -1.63 -1.14 1.94
N MET A 42 -2.01 0.14 1.83
CA MET A 42 -1.20 1.24 2.40
C MET A 42 -1.02 1.09 3.90
N LEU A 43 -2.07 0.73 4.66
CA LEU A 43 -1.98 0.53 6.10
C LEU A 43 -1.01 -0.61 6.46
N VAL A 44 -1.19 -1.79 5.87
CA VAL A 44 -0.37 -2.97 6.17
C VAL A 44 1.10 -2.73 5.83
N PHE A 45 1.37 -2.19 4.65
CA PHE A 45 2.74 -1.92 4.22
C PHE A 45 3.39 -0.80 5.01
N SER A 46 2.64 0.27 5.36
CA SER A 46 3.13 1.36 6.22
C SER A 46 3.51 0.85 7.61
N VAL A 47 2.63 0.08 8.25
CA VAL A 47 2.91 -0.54 9.56
C VAL A 47 4.14 -1.44 9.48
N GLY A 48 4.27 -2.25 8.42
CA GLY A 48 5.44 -3.09 8.21
C GLY A 48 6.74 -2.29 8.05
N LEU A 49 6.69 -1.14 7.38
CA LEU A 49 7.82 -0.25 7.16
C LEU A 49 8.24 0.44 8.47
N ILE A 50 7.27 0.97 9.23
CA ILE A 50 7.51 1.55 10.55
C ILE A 50 8.08 0.49 11.50
N TYR A 51 7.48 -0.69 11.57
CA TYR A 51 7.96 -1.77 12.44
C TYR A 51 9.39 -2.18 12.09
N THR A 52 9.70 -2.33 10.80
CA THR A 52 11.05 -2.72 10.36
C THR A 52 12.07 -1.61 10.67
N GLY A 53 11.71 -0.35 10.46
CA GLY A 53 12.57 0.80 10.76
C GLY A 53 12.82 0.98 12.27
N VAL A 54 11.77 0.90 13.09
CA VAL A 54 11.86 1.00 14.55
C VAL A 54 12.66 -0.18 15.12
N ARG A 55 12.43 -1.39 14.62
CA ARG A 55 13.20 -2.57 15.03
C ARG A 55 14.68 -2.41 14.70
N ASP A 56 15.02 -1.99 13.48
CA ASP A 56 16.42 -1.78 13.09
C ASP A 56 17.08 -0.68 13.93
N TRP A 57 16.32 0.37 14.26
CA TRP A 57 16.79 1.46 15.14
C TRP A 57 17.05 1.00 16.58
N ILE A 58 16.19 0.13 17.14
CA ILE A 58 16.35 -0.40 18.50
C ILE A 58 17.43 -1.48 18.59
N GLN A 59 17.67 -2.22 17.50
CA GLN A 59 18.66 -3.32 17.46
C GLN A 59 20.08 -2.86 17.08
N ARG A 60 20.27 -1.56 16.78
CA ARG A 60 21.57 -0.91 16.61
C ARG A 60 22.08 -0.33 17.93
#